data_AF-A0A552MBM3-F1
#
_entry.id   AF-A0A552MBM3-F1
#
_cell.length_a   1.000
_cell.length_b   1.000
_cell.length_c   1.000
_cell.angle_alpha   90.00
_cell.angle_beta   90.00
_cell.angle_gamma   90.00
#
_symmetry.space_group_name_H-M   'P 1'
#
loop_
_entity.id
_entity.type
_entity.pdbx_description
1 polymer ?
#
loop_
_entity_poly.entity_id
_entity_poly.type
_entity_poly.pdbx_seq_one_letter_code
_entity_poly.pdbx_strand_id
1 'polypeptide(L)' 'MNTINLEILGTGCKKCQQLEANAKSAVTAQGITAQVSHITDPIEIAKRGVMSTPALVINGKVVSKGQVLSPEQIQSLLPQ' A
#
# COMPACT_ATOMS: atom_id res chain seq x y z
N MET A 1 -0.46 10.87 17.84
CA MET A 1 -0.07 9.52 17.40
C MET A 1 -0.56 9.36 15.98
N ASN A 2 0.32 9.57 14.99
CA ASN A 2 -0.07 9.60 13.58
C ASN A 2 0.11 8.21 13.00
N THR A 3 -0.93 7.39 13.11
CA THR A 3 -0.94 6.06 12.48
C THR A 3 -1.40 6.20 11.03
N ILE A 4 -0.55 5.84 10.08
CA ILE A 4 -0.89 5.85 8.65
C ILE A 4 -1.55 4.53 8.27
N ASN A 5 -2.71 4.55 7.62
CA ASN A 5 -3.35 3.33 7.13
C ASN A 5 -2.85 3.00 5.72
N LEU A 6 -2.12 1.91 5.58
CA LEU A 6 -1.66 1.36 4.31
C LEU A 6 -2.56 0.18 3.95
N GLU A 7 -3.22 0.24 2.81
CA GLU A 7 -4.07 -0.85 2.34
C GLU A 7 -3.54 -1.35 1.01
N ILE A 8 -3.10 -2.61 0.97
CA ILE A 8 -2.68 -3.27 -0.25
C ILE A 8 -3.88 -3.99 -0.82
N LEU A 9 -4.24 -3.64 -2.04
CA LEU A 9 -5.33 -4.23 -2.80
C LEU A 9 -4.73 -5.18 -3.83
N GLY A 10 -4.88 -6.48 -3.61
CA GLY A 10 -4.26 -7.47 -4.47
C GLY A 10 -4.74 -8.87 -4.21
N THR A 11 -4.76 -9.69 -5.26
CA THR A 11 -5.16 -11.10 -5.19
C THR A 11 -4.08 -12.01 -4.59
N GLY A 12 -3.16 -11.46 -3.81
CA GLY A 12 -2.11 -12.23 -3.13
C GLY A 12 -0.90 -12.63 -3.99
N CYS A 13 -0.69 -12.05 -5.17
CA CYS A 13 0.51 -12.34 -5.98
C CYS A 13 1.81 -11.93 -5.25
N LYS A 14 2.95 -12.55 -5.61
CA LYS A 14 4.30 -12.20 -5.09
C LYS A 14 4.59 -10.69 -5.07
N LYS A 15 4.11 -9.98 -6.10
CA LYS A 15 4.23 -8.52 -6.23
C LYS A 15 3.55 -7.75 -5.08
N CYS A 16 2.38 -8.20 -4.61
CA CYS A 16 1.64 -7.57 -3.50
C CYS A 16 2.42 -7.69 -2.20
N GLN A 17 2.94 -8.89 -1.92
CA GLN A 17 3.75 -9.14 -0.72
C GLN A 17 5.04 -8.31 -0.72
N GLN A 18 5.65 -8.13 -1.89
CA GLN A 18 6.85 -7.29 -2.01
C GLN A 18 6.54 -5.81 -1.79
N LEU A 19 5.40 -5.32 -2.28
CA LEU A 19 4.92 -3.96 -2.02
C LEU A 19 4.67 -3.72 -0.53
N GLU A 20 4.05 -4.68 0.14
CA GLU A 20 3.81 -4.67 1.58
C GLU A 20 5.12 -4.58 2.37
N ALA A 21 6.08 -5.45 2.05
CA ALA A 21 7.40 -5.46 2.69
C ALA A 21 8.13 -4.13 2.49
N ASN A 22 8.12 -3.60 1.26
CA ASN A 22 8.71 -2.30 0.95
C ASN A 22 8.05 -1.17 1.74
N ALA A 23 6.71 -1.18 1.86
CA ALA A 23 5.98 -0.17 2.60
C ALA A 23 6.32 -0.23 4.10
N LYS A 24 6.41 -1.43 4.66
CA LYS A 24 6.78 -1.66 6.06
C LYS A 24 8.21 -1.23 6.36
N SER A 25 9.15 -1.49 5.45
CA SER A 25 10.53 -0.96 5.55
C SER A 25 10.57 0.56 5.45
N ALA A 26 9.81 1.16 4.52
CA ALA A 26 9.75 2.61 4.33
C ALA A 26 9.27 3.35 5.60
N VAL A 27 8.18 2.88 6.21
CA VAL A 27 7.61 3.48 7.44
C VAL A 27 8.53 3.28 8.63
N THR A 28 9.15 2.11 8.76
CA THR A 28 10.14 1.84 9.82
C THR A 28 11.36 2.75 9.67
N ALA A 29 11.85 2.95 8.44
CA ALA A 29 12.99 3.80 8.15
C ALA A 29 12.71 5.29 8.41
N GLN A 30 11.46 5.76 8.23
CA GLN A 30 11.07 7.13 8.60
C GLN A 30 10.60 7.27 10.06
N GLY A 31 10.54 6.18 10.84
CA GLY A 31 9.99 6.21 12.20
C GLY A 31 8.49 6.48 12.26
N ILE A 32 7.77 6.27 11.15
CA ILE A 32 6.32 6.45 11.07
C ILE A 32 5.65 5.14 11.45
N THR A 33 4.60 5.21 12.27
CA THR A 33 3.76 4.05 12.55
C THR A 33 2.72 3.92 11.45
N ALA A 34 2.74 2.83 10.69
CA ALA A 34 1.69 2.54 9.72
C ALA A 34 1.05 1.18 9.96
N GLN A 35 -0.27 1.12 9.76
CA GLN A 35 -1.08 -0.07 9.86
C GLN A 35 -1.28 -0.63 8.46
N VAL A 36 -0.90 -1.87 8.24
CA VAL A 36 -0.89 -2.48 6.91
C VAL A 36 -2.03 -3.49 6.81
N SER A 37 -2.96 -3.29 5.89
CA SER A 37 -4.12 -4.16 5.64
C SER A 37 -4.09 -4.70 4.23
N HIS A 38 -4.26 -6.01 4.07
CA HIS A 38 -4.30 -6.64 2.76
C HIS A 38 -5.77 -6.92 2.38
N ILE A 39 -6.26 -6.18 1.40
CA ILE A 39 -7.57 -6.39 0.79
C ILE A 39 -7.38 -7.32 -0.41
N THR A 40 -7.78 -8.57 -0.23
CA THR A 40 -7.85 -9.58 -1.30
C THR A 40 -9.21 -9.65 -1.95
N ASP A 41 -10.20 -8.92 -1.40
CA ASP A 41 -11.58 -9.00 -1.81
C ASP A 41 -11.82 -8.21 -3.11
N PRO A 42 -12.20 -8.87 -4.21
CA PRO A 42 -12.38 -8.20 -5.51
C PRO A 42 -13.49 -7.13 -5.46
N ILE A 43 -14.46 -7.26 -4.56
CA ILE A 43 -15.55 -6.29 -4.42
C ILE A 43 -15.01 -4.97 -3.85
N GLU A 44 -14.18 -5.03 -2.81
CA GLU A 44 -13.55 -3.85 -2.21
C GLU A 44 -12.57 -3.18 -3.19
N ILE A 45 -11.84 -3.98 -3.97
CA ILE A 45 -10.94 -3.51 -5.02
C ILE A 45 -11.71 -2.74 -6.11
N ALA A 46 -12.83 -3.30 -6.57
CA ALA A 46 -13.69 -2.66 -7.56
C ALA A 46 -14.35 -1.39 -7.03
N LYS A 47 -14.82 -1.37 -5.77
CA LYS A 47 -15.36 -0.17 -5.11
C LYS A 47 -14.36 0.98 -5.05
N ARG A 48 -13.07 0.67 -4.92
CA ARG A 48 -12.00 1.67 -4.93
C ARG A 48 -11.55 2.09 -6.32
N GLY A 49 -12.19 1.57 -7.38
CA GLY A 49 -11.86 1.91 -8.77
C GLY A 49 -10.50 1.37 -9.22
N VAL A 50 -9.96 0.37 -8.53
CA VAL A 50 -8.69 -0.26 -8.89
C VAL A 50 -8.96 -1.31 -9.97
N MET A 51 -8.72 -0.97 -11.23
CA MET A 51 -8.81 -1.93 -12.34
C MET A 51 -7.57 -2.81 -12.48
N SER A 52 -6.42 -2.38 -11.92
CA SER A 52 -5.16 -3.12 -11.99
C SER A 52 -4.59 -3.32 -10.59
N THR A 53 -4.61 -4.57 -10.15
CA THR A 53 -3.93 -5.02 -8.94
C THR A 53 -2.49 -5.44 -9.28
N PRO A 54 -1.52 -5.28 -8.37
CA PRO A 54 -1.63 -4.74 -7.01
C PRO A 54 -1.80 -3.22 -6.96
N ALA A 55 -2.59 -2.72 -6.02
CA ALA A 55 -2.69 -1.30 -5.72
C ALA A 55 -2.32 -1.01 -4.26
N LEU A 56 -1.75 0.18 -4.04
CA LEU A 56 -1.42 0.71 -2.72
C LEU A 56 -2.33 1.89 -2.43
N VAL A 57 -3.00 1.82 -1.29
CA VAL A 57 -3.78 2.90 -0.71
C VAL A 57 -3.09 3.38 0.55
N ILE A 58 -2.96 4.69 0.71
CA ILE A 58 -2.39 5.33 1.90
C ILE A 58 -3.43 6.31 2.44
N ASN A 59 -3.86 6.14 3.68
CA ASN A 59 -4.91 6.91 4.33
C ASN A 59 -6.19 7.03 3.49
N GLY A 60 -6.64 5.91 2.89
CA GLY A 60 -7.81 5.88 2.01
C GLY A 60 -7.61 6.46 0.62
N LYS A 61 -6.40 6.97 0.29
CA LYS A 61 -6.06 7.49 -1.03
C LYS A 61 -5.26 6.48 -1.84
N VAL A 62 -5.73 6.12 -3.02
CA VAL A 62 -4.97 5.28 -3.96
C VAL A 62 -3.75 6.06 -4.46
N VAL A 63 -2.55 5.61 -4.08
CA VAL A 63 -1.28 6.23 -4.51
C VAL A 63 -0.63 5.47 -5.66
N SER A 64 -0.95 4.19 -5.80
CA SER A 64 -0.40 3.33 -6.86
C SER A 64 -1.39 2.25 -7.25
N LYS A 65 -1.37 1.87 -8.52
CA LYS A 65 -2.20 0.82 -9.11
C LYS A 65 -1.41 0.08 -10.18
N GLY A 66 -1.49 -1.24 -10.19
CA GLY A 66 -0.87 -2.13 -11.16
C GLY A 66 0.64 -2.32 -11.06
N GLN A 67 1.32 -1.74 -10.05
CA GLN A 67 2.78 -1.81 -9.94
C GLN A 67 3.30 -1.92 -8.51
N VAL A 68 4.47 -2.55 -8.38
CA VAL A 68 5.22 -2.61 -7.12
C VAL A 68 6.09 -1.37 -7.03
N LEU A 69 5.81 -0.51 -6.05
CA LEU A 69 6.65 0.61 -5.71
C LEU A 69 7.88 0.15 -4.91
N SER A 70 9.01 0.77 -5.20
CA SER A 70 10.22 0.64 -4.39
C SER A 70 10.04 1.33 -3.03
N PRO A 71 10.78 0.91 -1.99
CA PRO A 71 10.70 1.53 -0.66
C PRO A 71 10.93 3.04 -0.71
N GLU A 72 11.86 3.54 -1.52
CA GLU A 72 12.13 4.98 -1.70
C GLU A 72 10.91 5.76 -2.26
N GLN A 73 10.18 5.17 -3.20
CA GLN A 73 8.97 5.78 -3.74
C GLN A 73 7.88 5.82 -2.68
N ILE A 74 7.73 4.76 -1.89
CA ILE A 74 6.75 4.71 -0.80
C ILE A 74 7.11 5.76 0.25
N GLN A 75 8.39 5.90 0.60
CA GLN A 75 8.87 6.96 1.50
C GLN A 75 8.49 8.36 1.03
N SER A 76 8.56 8.62 -0.28
CA SER A 76 8.14 9.91 -0.86
C SER A 76 6.62 10.10 -0.90
N LEU A 77 5.84 9.02 -0.82
CA LEU A 77 4.38 9.05 -0.84
C LEU A 77 3.77 9.10 0.58
N LEU A 78 4.56 8.75 1.61
CA LEU A 78 4.14 8.88 2.99
C LEU A 78 4.09 10.38 3.35
N PRO A 79 2.95 10.90 3.85
CA PRO A 79 2.90 12.25 4.37
C PRO A 79 3.88 12.37 5.55
N GLN A 80 4.79 13.34 5.44
CA GLN A 80 5.76 13.74 6.46
C GLN A 80 5.06 14.47 7.61
#